data_AF-A0AA42U1V3-F1
#
_entry.id   AF-A0AA42U1V3-F1
#
_cell.length_a   1.000
_cell.length_b   1.000
_cell.length_c   1.000
_cell.angle_alpha   90.00
_cell.angle_beta   90.00
_cell.angle_gamma   90.00
#
_symmetry.space_group_name_H-M   'P 1'
#
loop_
_entity.id
_entity.type
_entity.pdbx_description
1 polymer ?
#
loop_
_entity_poly.entity_id
_entity_poly.type
_entity_poly.pdbx_seq_one_letter_code
_entity_poly.pdbx_strand_id
1 'polypeptide(L)'
;MTIARAFLTSIFNRSQNAVSRGKDERIALRLTESSCPEFFSLRSIEDARAFRSELELAERSGAIEIKAKVMVQPPLDVAGVAVLNLAKLANFLGARLRRDSVSEARSMLDTHTGLFPVLTEVIERWSLGHKVRGQEATDASVAQILDAIRLISARRGVVRDELLRRVSAMMFGDSKRVEGIVKWIDLLWFNSIAPSGLDSSEVFSAIGLHKEPLPVLISGPLTVVTSTTVVGVVHPYLGFAPAHITGFVPNPAVLSWRVLTIENRQTFHEFAEAASDQVGLVLLYTGGMPSPSWRQVYMLILKSLPCQTTQAFHFGDLDEGGMRIGAVIAGSAAEAGFTLKPWLMDPRELIGLGYALKPTAESVSSAISRTCRSIGWNDLAIHVETHPGTLEQEVLLPQFPGS
;
A
#
# COMPACT_ATOMS: atom_id res chain seq x y z
N MET A 1 -29.75 17.02 6.04
CA MET A 1 -29.06 17.40 7.29
C MET A 1 -29.30 18.89 7.50
N THR A 2 -29.80 19.32 8.66
CA THR A 2 -30.11 20.74 8.95
C THR A 2 -28.84 21.53 9.26
N ILE A 3 -28.92 22.86 9.14
CA ILE A 3 -27.80 23.77 9.46
C ILE A 3 -27.40 23.66 10.94
N ALA A 4 -28.39 23.61 11.84
CA ALA A 4 -28.13 23.45 13.28
C ALA A 4 -27.44 22.12 13.58
N ARG A 5 -27.88 21.01 12.96
CA ARG A 5 -27.19 19.72 13.10
C ARG A 5 -25.76 19.76 12.58
N ALA A 6 -25.49 20.46 11.47
CA ALA A 6 -24.12 20.65 10.97
C ALA A 6 -23.24 21.44 11.95
N PHE A 7 -23.77 22.52 12.52
CA PHE A 7 -23.08 23.32 13.53
C PHE A 7 -22.81 22.51 14.81
N LEU A 8 -23.81 21.77 15.30
CA LEU A 8 -23.68 20.88 16.45
C LEU A 8 -22.68 19.74 16.20
N THR A 9 -22.64 19.19 14.99
CA THR A 9 -21.65 18.17 14.60
C THR A 9 -20.23 18.75 14.58
N SER A 10 -20.07 20.01 14.14
CA SER A 10 -18.78 20.71 14.15
C SER A 10 -18.24 20.91 15.57
N ILE A 11 -19.07 21.43 16.50
CA ILE A 11 -18.65 21.59 17.91
C ILE A 11 -18.45 20.24 18.62
N PHE A 12 -19.26 19.22 18.29
CA PHE A 12 -19.07 17.86 18.77
C PHE A 12 -17.69 17.32 18.37
N ASN A 13 -17.31 17.39 17.10
CA ASN A 13 -16.00 16.94 16.61
C ASN A 13 -14.84 17.72 17.23
N ARG A 14 -14.98 19.03 17.43
CA ARG A 14 -13.98 19.86 18.13
C ARG A 14 -13.81 19.42 19.58
N SER A 15 -14.90 19.15 20.28
CA SER A 15 -14.89 18.71 21.68
C SER A 15 -14.25 17.33 21.81
N GLN A 16 -14.57 16.39 20.91
CA GLN A 16 -13.89 15.09 20.86
C GLN A 16 -12.38 15.23 20.63
N ASN A 17 -11.95 16.14 19.75
CA ASN A 17 -10.52 16.41 19.50
C ASN A 17 -9.80 17.09 20.67
N ALA A 18 -10.52 17.86 21.49
CA ALA A 18 -9.98 18.41 22.72
C ALA A 18 -9.74 17.28 23.74
N VAL A 19 -10.75 16.42 23.94
CA VAL A 19 -10.66 15.26 24.83
C VAL A 19 -9.55 14.30 24.41
N SER A 20 -9.38 14.01 23.11
CA SER A 20 -8.30 13.14 22.64
C SER A 20 -6.89 13.69 22.89
N ARG A 21 -6.77 14.99 23.19
CA ARG A 21 -5.51 15.67 23.54
C ARG A 21 -5.39 15.95 25.04
N GLY A 22 -6.23 15.31 25.87
CA GLY A 22 -6.22 15.49 27.33
C GLY A 22 -6.77 16.84 27.81
N LYS A 23 -7.54 17.55 26.98
CA LYS A 23 -8.19 18.82 27.34
C LYS A 23 -9.63 18.59 27.80
N ASP A 24 -10.21 19.62 28.43
CA ASP A 24 -11.61 19.65 28.85
C ASP A 24 -12.56 19.43 27.65
N GLU A 25 -13.64 18.69 27.88
CA GLU A 25 -14.72 18.48 26.90
C GLU A 25 -15.59 19.72 26.70
N ARG A 26 -15.55 20.67 27.65
CA ARG A 26 -16.30 21.93 27.61
C ARG A 26 -15.69 22.93 26.64
N ILE A 27 -15.92 22.70 25.35
CA ILE A 27 -15.52 23.60 24.28
C ILE A 27 -16.68 24.52 23.92
N ALA A 28 -16.38 25.80 23.71
CA ALA A 28 -17.31 26.78 23.15
C ALA A 28 -16.97 27.08 21.68
N LEU A 29 -18.01 27.16 20.84
CA LEU A 29 -17.94 27.59 19.46
C LEU A 29 -18.79 28.83 19.27
N ARG A 30 -18.15 29.95 18.90
CA ARG A 30 -18.86 31.16 18.51
C ARG A 30 -19.56 30.95 17.17
N LEU A 31 -20.74 31.53 17.01
CA LEU A 31 -21.47 31.58 15.76
C LEU A 31 -20.98 32.78 14.94
N THR A 32 -20.03 32.50 14.05
CA THR A 32 -19.46 33.44 13.07
C THR A 32 -19.66 32.91 11.65
N GLU A 33 -19.55 33.79 10.65
CA GLU A 33 -19.62 33.42 9.23
C GLU A 33 -18.59 32.33 8.88
N SER A 34 -17.39 32.38 9.47
CA SER A 34 -16.38 31.32 9.31
C SER A 34 -16.72 29.97 9.96
N SER A 35 -17.58 29.95 10.98
CA SER A 35 -17.94 28.74 11.73
C SER A 35 -19.20 28.05 11.22
N CYS A 36 -20.10 28.81 10.59
CA CYS A 36 -21.36 28.33 10.01
C CYS A 36 -21.82 29.31 8.91
N PRO A 37 -21.16 29.33 7.74
CA PRO A 37 -21.53 30.23 6.63
C PRO A 37 -22.99 30.09 6.22
N GLU A 38 -23.53 28.87 6.29
CA GLU A 38 -24.89 28.53 5.87
C GLU A 38 -25.94 29.27 6.70
N PHE A 39 -25.69 29.49 7.99
CA PHE A 39 -26.58 30.29 8.85
C PHE A 39 -26.64 31.75 8.40
N PHE A 40 -25.51 32.35 8.02
CA PHE A 40 -25.46 33.74 7.54
C PHE A 40 -25.97 33.89 6.10
N SER A 41 -26.12 32.78 5.38
CA SER A 41 -26.71 32.71 4.04
C SER A 41 -28.24 32.64 4.06
N LEU A 42 -28.85 32.45 5.25
CA LEU A 42 -30.30 32.35 5.40
C LEU A 42 -30.99 33.64 5.00
N ARG A 43 -32.07 33.52 4.23
CA ARG A 43 -32.90 34.65 3.78
C ARG A 43 -34.26 34.72 4.49
N SER A 44 -34.59 33.73 5.32
CA SER A 44 -35.88 33.61 6.01
C SER A 44 -35.74 33.62 7.53
N ILE A 45 -36.65 34.33 8.21
CA ILE A 45 -36.80 34.29 9.67
C ILE A 45 -37.25 32.91 10.15
N GLU A 46 -37.98 32.15 9.32
CA GLU A 46 -38.42 30.80 9.66
C GLU A 46 -37.25 29.81 9.75
N ASP A 47 -36.28 29.92 8.85
CA ASP A 47 -35.06 29.10 8.90
C ASP A 47 -34.22 29.40 10.13
N ALA A 48 -34.10 30.68 10.50
CA ALA A 48 -33.43 31.09 11.74
C ALA A 48 -34.16 30.54 12.98
N ARG A 49 -35.50 30.54 12.96
CA ARG A 49 -36.32 29.94 14.02
C ARG A 49 -36.12 28.42 14.10
N ALA A 50 -36.08 27.72 12.96
CA ALA A 50 -35.82 26.29 12.92
C ALA A 50 -34.42 25.96 13.46
N PHE A 51 -33.40 26.72 13.06
CA PHE A 51 -32.03 26.59 13.57
C PHE A 51 -31.99 26.73 15.09
N ARG A 52 -32.56 27.81 15.63
CA ARG A 52 -32.59 28.03 17.08
C ARG A 52 -33.38 26.95 17.82
N SER A 53 -34.54 26.54 17.29
CA SER A 53 -35.38 25.52 17.92
C SER A 53 -34.63 24.20 18.08
N GLU A 54 -33.83 23.81 17.10
CA GLU A 54 -33.00 22.59 17.20
C GLU A 54 -31.89 22.73 18.25
N LEU A 55 -31.28 23.92 18.40
CA LEU A 55 -30.34 24.19 19.49
C LEU A 55 -31.03 24.14 20.86
N GLU A 56 -32.23 24.68 20.98
CA GLU A 56 -33.00 24.64 22.24
C GLU A 56 -33.37 23.19 22.63
N LEU A 57 -33.65 22.32 21.66
CA LEU A 57 -33.84 20.89 21.92
C LEU A 57 -32.56 20.24 22.47
N ALA A 58 -31.41 20.56 21.88
CA ALA A 58 -30.11 20.08 22.36
C ALA A 58 -29.79 20.62 23.77
N GLU A 59 -30.07 21.90 24.04
CA GLU A 59 -29.90 22.51 25.36
C GLU A 59 -30.81 21.88 26.41
N ARG A 60 -32.09 21.64 26.09
CA ARG A 60 -33.04 20.96 26.99
C ARG A 60 -32.62 19.53 27.34
N SER A 61 -31.92 18.83 26.43
CA SER A 61 -31.33 17.52 26.75
C SER A 61 -30.15 17.61 27.73
N GLY A 62 -29.65 18.81 28.00
CA GLY A 62 -28.47 19.09 28.81
C GLY A 62 -27.15 18.82 28.09
N ALA A 63 -27.17 18.76 26.75
CA ALA A 63 -25.99 18.53 25.94
C ALA A 63 -25.13 19.79 25.79
N ILE A 64 -25.78 20.95 25.63
CA ILE A 64 -25.14 22.22 25.33
C ILE A 64 -25.74 23.37 26.15
N GLU A 65 -25.07 24.51 26.09
CA GLU A 65 -25.54 25.82 26.54
C GLU A 65 -25.53 26.79 25.37
N ILE A 66 -26.65 27.46 25.08
CA ILE A 66 -26.75 28.51 24.09
C ILE A 66 -26.22 29.81 24.69
N LYS A 67 -25.21 30.41 24.07
CA LYS A 67 -24.74 31.76 24.43
C LYS A 67 -25.54 32.77 23.61
N ALA A 68 -26.36 33.58 24.28
CA ALA A 68 -27.18 34.61 23.63
C ALA A 68 -26.46 35.97 23.55
N LYS A 69 -26.82 36.75 22.52
CA LYS A 69 -26.44 38.16 22.35
C LYS A 69 -27.41 39.02 23.16
N VAL A 70 -26.88 39.82 24.08
CA VAL A 70 -27.69 40.61 25.04
C VAL A 70 -28.69 41.56 24.36
N MET A 71 -28.35 42.11 23.19
CA MET A 71 -29.13 43.16 22.51
C MET A 71 -29.97 42.65 21.33
N VAL A 72 -30.06 41.33 21.12
CA VAL A 72 -30.78 40.74 19.99
C VAL A 72 -31.87 39.82 20.54
N GLN A 73 -33.05 39.85 19.93
CA GLN A 73 -34.16 38.98 20.31
C GLN A 73 -34.12 37.64 19.56
N PRO A 74 -34.63 36.55 20.16
CA PRO A 74 -34.84 35.29 19.45
C PRO A 74 -35.65 35.46 18.15
N PRO A 75 -35.30 34.73 17.07
CA PRO A 75 -34.35 33.62 17.01
C PRO A 75 -32.90 33.98 16.61
N LEU A 76 -32.57 35.26 16.43
CA LEU A 76 -31.27 35.73 15.87
C LEU A 76 -30.19 36.04 16.91
N ASP A 77 -30.52 35.84 18.18
CA ASP A 77 -29.71 36.14 19.35
C ASP A 77 -28.59 35.12 19.62
N VAL A 78 -28.49 34.02 18.85
CA VAL A 78 -27.42 33.03 19.07
C VAL A 78 -26.04 33.68 18.79
N ALA A 79 -25.21 33.77 19.83
CA ALA A 79 -23.80 34.21 19.77
C ALA A 79 -22.84 33.03 19.62
N GLY A 80 -23.25 31.84 20.09
CA GLY A 80 -22.45 30.62 20.05
C GLY A 80 -23.07 29.54 20.93
N VAL A 81 -22.37 28.41 21.02
CA VAL A 81 -22.78 27.24 21.80
C VAL A 81 -21.59 26.74 22.60
N ALA A 82 -21.80 26.32 23.84
CA ALA A 82 -20.81 25.58 24.63
C ALA A 82 -21.28 24.16 24.91
N VAL A 83 -20.39 23.17 24.82
CA VAL A 83 -20.71 21.79 25.19
C VAL A 83 -20.71 21.66 26.71
N LEU A 84 -21.83 21.19 27.27
CA LEU A 84 -21.97 20.91 28.71
C LEU A 84 -21.69 19.44 29.03
N ASN A 85 -22.12 18.54 28.14
CA ASN A 85 -21.93 17.11 28.29
C ASN A 85 -21.80 16.44 26.91
N LEU A 86 -20.61 15.90 26.65
CA LEU A 86 -20.27 15.36 25.34
C LEU A 86 -21.08 14.09 24.99
N ALA A 87 -21.37 13.24 25.98
CA ALA A 87 -22.15 12.01 25.78
C ALA A 87 -23.62 12.32 25.44
N LYS A 88 -24.21 13.31 26.11
CA LYS A 88 -25.57 13.78 25.79
C LYS A 88 -25.64 14.39 24.40
N LEU A 89 -24.62 15.16 24.00
CA LEU A 89 -24.53 15.69 22.64
C LEU A 89 -24.41 14.58 21.60
N ALA A 90 -23.62 13.54 21.87
CA ALA A 90 -23.52 12.36 21.00
C ALA A 90 -24.89 11.68 20.82
N ASN A 91 -25.60 11.44 21.93
CA ASN A 91 -26.94 10.85 21.90
C ASN A 91 -27.94 11.70 21.11
N PHE A 92 -27.93 13.02 21.30
CA PHE A 92 -28.78 13.95 20.54
C PHE A 92 -28.48 13.90 19.03
N LEU A 93 -27.20 13.79 18.67
CA LEU A 93 -26.75 13.67 17.28
C LEU A 93 -26.89 12.24 16.71
N GLY A 94 -27.32 11.26 17.50
CA GLY A 94 -27.33 9.85 17.09
C GLY A 94 -25.94 9.35 16.68
N ALA A 95 -24.89 9.91 17.29
CA ALA A 95 -23.50 9.61 17.00
C ALA A 95 -22.87 8.83 18.17
N ARG A 96 -21.88 7.98 17.86
CA ARG A 96 -21.05 7.33 18.87
C ARG A 96 -19.89 8.25 19.27
N LEU A 97 -19.49 8.16 20.54
CA LEU A 97 -18.26 8.80 20.99
C LEU A 97 -17.05 8.05 20.42
N ARG A 98 -16.05 8.79 19.97
CA ARG A 98 -14.79 8.25 19.47
C ARG A 98 -14.14 7.31 20.46
N ARG A 99 -14.13 7.66 21.75
CA ARG A 99 -13.52 6.81 22.79
C ARG A 99 -14.19 5.44 22.85
N ASP A 100 -15.52 5.40 22.66
CA ASP A 100 -16.30 4.17 22.71
C ASP A 100 -16.02 3.35 21.44
N SER A 101 -16.08 3.99 20.25
CA SER A 101 -15.76 3.32 18.98
C SER A 101 -14.32 2.79 18.93
N VAL A 102 -13.35 3.54 19.46
CA VAL A 102 -11.94 3.13 19.55
C VAL A 102 -11.76 2.00 20.57
N SER A 103 -12.47 2.03 21.70
CA SER A 103 -12.44 0.95 22.69
C SER A 103 -12.99 -0.36 22.11
N GLU A 104 -14.10 -0.31 21.37
CA GLU A 104 -14.66 -1.47 20.68
C GLU A 104 -13.72 -1.99 19.58
N ALA A 105 -13.18 -1.08 18.75
CA ALA A 105 -12.19 -1.43 17.72
C ALA A 105 -10.96 -2.12 18.35
N ARG A 106 -10.44 -1.57 19.45
CA ARG A 106 -9.34 -2.13 20.22
C ARG A 106 -9.65 -3.55 20.69
N SER A 107 -10.82 -3.76 21.29
CA SER A 107 -11.23 -5.09 21.77
C SER A 107 -11.25 -6.17 20.67
N MET A 108 -11.54 -5.78 19.42
CA MET A 108 -11.56 -6.72 18.28
C MET A 108 -10.18 -6.91 17.62
N LEU A 109 -9.33 -5.88 17.63
CA LEU A 109 -8.07 -5.86 16.90
C LEU A 109 -6.87 -6.27 17.76
N ASP A 110 -6.92 -6.09 19.09
CA ASP A 110 -5.79 -6.37 19.99
C ASP A 110 -5.30 -7.81 19.88
N THR A 111 -6.19 -8.79 19.68
CA THR A 111 -5.83 -10.21 19.50
C THR A 111 -4.97 -10.48 18.26
N HIS A 112 -4.91 -9.54 17.32
CA HIS A 112 -4.19 -9.67 16.05
C HIS A 112 -2.89 -8.85 16.02
N THR A 113 -2.63 -8.01 17.02
CA THR A 113 -1.44 -7.13 17.08
C THR A 113 -0.12 -7.89 17.10
N GLY A 114 -0.10 -9.12 17.64
CA GLY A 114 1.09 -9.97 17.61
C GLY A 114 1.49 -10.41 16.20
N LEU A 115 0.53 -10.61 15.30
CA LEU A 115 0.79 -10.94 13.89
C LEU A 115 0.92 -9.70 13.01
N PHE A 116 0.24 -8.61 13.37
CA PHE A 116 0.21 -7.35 12.64
C PHE A 116 0.49 -6.15 13.58
N PRO A 117 1.77 -5.90 13.92
CA PRO A 117 2.15 -4.85 14.88
C PRO A 117 1.65 -3.45 14.52
N VAL A 118 1.52 -3.13 13.22
CA VAL A 118 0.98 -1.86 12.72
C VAL A 118 -0.40 -1.52 13.29
N LEU A 119 -1.20 -2.52 13.68
CA LEU A 119 -2.52 -2.30 14.28
C LEU A 119 -2.47 -1.46 15.56
N THR A 120 -1.40 -1.58 16.34
CA THR A 120 -1.20 -0.74 17.54
C THR A 120 -1.17 0.74 17.16
N GLU A 121 -0.42 1.09 16.11
CA GLU A 121 -0.35 2.46 15.60
C GLU A 121 -1.68 2.91 14.98
N VAL A 122 -2.41 2.00 14.30
CA VAL A 122 -3.76 2.30 13.77
C VAL A 122 -4.70 2.74 14.90
N ILE A 123 -4.78 1.94 15.96
CA ILE A 123 -5.66 2.21 17.11
C ILE A 123 -5.23 3.50 17.82
N GLU A 124 -3.93 3.73 17.98
CA GLU A 124 -3.39 4.95 18.58
C GLU A 124 -3.77 6.20 17.76
N ARG A 125 -3.57 6.18 16.45
CA ARG A 125 -3.95 7.30 15.56
C ARG A 125 -5.45 7.59 15.62
N TRP A 126 -6.28 6.55 15.61
CA TRP A 126 -7.73 6.71 15.79
C TRP A 126 -8.08 7.31 17.16
N SER A 127 -7.40 6.90 18.23
CA SER A 127 -7.62 7.46 19.58
C SER A 127 -7.32 8.97 19.64
N LEU A 128 -6.32 9.43 18.90
CA LEU A 128 -5.94 10.84 18.77
C LEU A 128 -6.88 11.65 17.86
N GLY A 129 -7.81 10.99 17.17
CA GLY A 129 -8.73 11.60 16.21
C GLY A 129 -8.16 11.75 14.80
N HIS A 130 -7.04 11.09 14.51
CA HIS A 130 -6.49 11.01 13.16
C HIS A 130 -7.16 9.89 12.36
N LYS A 131 -7.24 10.07 11.04
CA LYS A 131 -7.72 9.04 10.12
C LYS A 131 -6.56 8.16 9.67
N VAL A 132 -6.87 6.89 9.41
CA VAL A 132 -5.96 5.92 8.80
C VAL A 132 -6.56 5.49 7.47
N ARG A 133 -5.82 5.65 6.37
CA ARG A 133 -6.31 5.39 5.00
C ARG A 133 -7.67 6.03 4.70
N GLY A 134 -7.84 7.26 5.19
CA GLY A 134 -9.06 8.06 5.06
C GLY A 134 -10.23 7.63 5.94
N GLN A 135 -10.06 6.64 6.82
CA GLN A 135 -11.12 6.10 7.68
C GLN A 135 -10.85 6.32 9.18
N GLU A 136 -11.94 6.46 9.92
CA GLU A 136 -11.99 6.51 11.39
C GLU A 136 -12.38 5.14 11.94
N ALA A 137 -12.20 4.92 13.25
CA ALA A 137 -12.65 3.71 13.95
C ALA A 137 -14.18 3.58 13.90
N THR A 138 -14.66 2.87 12.89
CA THR A 138 -16.08 2.55 12.65
C THR A 138 -16.24 1.05 12.49
N ASP A 139 -17.42 0.52 12.77
CA ASP A 139 -17.72 -0.92 12.61
C ASP A 139 -17.38 -1.40 11.20
N ALA A 140 -17.67 -0.59 10.18
CA ALA A 140 -17.33 -0.88 8.80
C ALA A 140 -15.81 -0.97 8.57
N SER A 141 -15.02 0.00 9.06
CA SER A 141 -13.56 -0.02 8.92
C SER A 141 -12.93 -1.21 9.67
N VAL A 142 -13.44 -1.55 10.85
CA VAL A 142 -12.95 -2.68 11.64
C VAL A 142 -13.29 -3.99 10.92
N ALA A 143 -14.50 -4.15 10.40
CA ALA A 143 -14.88 -5.31 9.60
C ALA A 143 -13.99 -5.47 8.35
N GLN A 144 -13.65 -4.36 7.66
CA GLN A 144 -12.73 -4.41 6.53
C GLN A 144 -11.32 -4.87 6.93
N ILE A 145 -10.80 -4.42 8.09
CA ILE A 145 -9.51 -4.86 8.63
C ILE A 145 -9.56 -6.35 8.99
N LEU A 146 -10.62 -6.82 9.65
CA LEU A 146 -10.79 -8.23 10.00
C LEU A 146 -10.87 -9.13 8.77
N ASP A 147 -11.54 -8.68 7.70
CA ASP A 147 -11.55 -9.41 6.43
C ASP A 147 -10.16 -9.45 5.79
N ALA A 148 -9.40 -8.35 5.84
CA ALA A 148 -8.03 -8.32 5.33
C ALA A 148 -7.11 -9.24 6.14
N ILE A 149 -7.26 -9.27 7.47
CA ILE A 149 -6.56 -10.21 8.36
C ILE A 149 -6.88 -11.66 7.97
N ARG A 150 -8.17 -11.97 7.78
CA ARG A 150 -8.62 -13.32 7.38
C ARG A 150 -8.03 -13.73 6.04
N LEU A 151 -8.04 -12.83 5.06
CA LEU A 151 -7.44 -13.05 3.74
C LEU A 151 -5.93 -13.29 3.84
N ILE A 152 -5.19 -12.38 4.46
CA ILE A 152 -3.74 -12.48 4.59
C ILE A 152 -3.35 -13.75 5.34
N SER A 153 -4.05 -14.07 6.42
CA SER A 153 -3.78 -15.29 7.20
C SER A 153 -4.00 -16.55 6.36
N ALA A 154 -5.03 -16.59 5.53
CA ALA A 154 -5.30 -17.71 4.62
C ALA A 154 -4.27 -17.81 3.47
N ARG A 155 -3.63 -16.70 3.11
CA ARG A 155 -2.61 -16.62 2.05
C ARG A 155 -1.18 -16.80 2.56
N ARG A 156 -0.93 -16.64 3.85
CA ARG A 156 0.40 -16.75 4.45
C ARG A 156 0.96 -18.16 4.23
N GLY A 157 2.15 -18.24 3.64
CA GLY A 157 2.81 -19.52 3.31
C GLY A 157 2.24 -20.24 2.08
N VAL A 158 1.19 -19.71 1.44
CA VAL A 158 0.67 -20.28 0.19
C VAL A 158 1.52 -19.80 -0.98
N VAL A 159 2.16 -20.75 -1.66
CA VAL A 159 3.07 -20.47 -2.78
C VAL A 159 2.33 -20.39 -4.12
N ARG A 160 1.16 -21.03 -4.23
CA ARG A 160 0.37 -21.02 -5.47
C ARG A 160 -0.44 -19.74 -5.62
N ASP A 161 -0.49 -19.22 -6.83
CA ASP A 161 -1.32 -18.06 -7.16
C ASP A 161 -2.77 -18.50 -7.45
N GLU A 162 -3.73 -17.62 -7.15
CA GLU A 162 -5.15 -17.87 -7.37
C GLU A 162 -5.89 -16.67 -7.97
N LEU A 163 -7.03 -16.94 -8.59
CA LEU A 163 -7.88 -15.90 -9.15
C LEU A 163 -8.57 -15.10 -8.04
N LEU A 164 -8.32 -13.80 -8.02
CA LEU A 164 -8.78 -12.86 -7.00
C LEU A 164 -10.29 -12.97 -6.75
N ARG A 165 -11.10 -12.89 -7.81
CA ARG A 165 -12.56 -12.91 -7.67
C ARG A 165 -13.09 -14.25 -7.17
N ARG A 166 -12.41 -15.35 -7.49
CA ARG A 166 -12.78 -16.68 -7.00
C ARG A 166 -12.52 -16.78 -5.50
N VAL A 167 -11.33 -16.36 -5.05
CA VAL A 167 -10.98 -16.32 -3.62
C VAL A 167 -11.94 -15.39 -2.87
N SER A 168 -12.21 -14.20 -3.41
CA SER A 168 -13.15 -13.25 -2.82
C SER A 168 -14.55 -13.84 -2.64
N ALA A 169 -15.11 -14.44 -3.70
CA ALA A 169 -16.44 -15.06 -3.64
C ALA A 169 -16.47 -16.25 -2.67
N MET A 170 -15.45 -17.11 -2.67
CA MET A 170 -15.39 -18.27 -1.78
C MET A 170 -15.24 -17.89 -0.30
N MET A 171 -14.45 -16.85 0.02
CA MET A 171 -14.19 -16.46 1.40
C MET A 171 -15.29 -15.56 1.99
N PHE A 172 -15.88 -14.69 1.17
CA PHE A 172 -16.75 -13.61 1.63
C PHE A 172 -18.16 -13.61 1.03
N GLY A 173 -18.46 -14.52 0.09
CA GLY A 173 -19.75 -14.50 -0.63
C GLY A 173 -19.92 -13.31 -1.59
N ASP A 174 -18.87 -12.49 -1.75
CA ASP A 174 -18.86 -11.29 -2.59
C ASP A 174 -17.57 -11.29 -3.43
N SER A 175 -17.74 -11.35 -4.75
CA SER A 175 -16.64 -11.42 -5.72
C SER A 175 -15.77 -10.17 -5.80
N LYS A 176 -16.21 -9.04 -5.22
CA LYS A 176 -15.50 -7.75 -5.21
C LYS A 176 -15.02 -7.32 -3.82
N ARG A 177 -15.26 -8.15 -2.79
CA ARG A 177 -14.92 -7.80 -1.40
C ARG A 177 -13.44 -7.52 -1.23
N VAL A 178 -12.58 -8.34 -1.82
CA VAL A 178 -11.11 -8.21 -1.74
C VAL A 178 -10.64 -6.88 -2.34
N GLU A 179 -11.19 -6.47 -3.49
CA GLU A 179 -10.87 -5.16 -4.07
C GLU A 179 -11.25 -4.00 -3.14
N GLY A 180 -12.39 -4.11 -2.44
CA GLY A 180 -12.87 -3.08 -1.52
C GLY A 180 -12.00 -2.89 -0.26
N ILE A 181 -11.14 -3.86 0.06
CA ILE A 181 -10.28 -3.84 1.26
C ILE A 181 -8.78 -3.70 0.94
N VAL A 182 -8.41 -3.44 -0.32
CA VAL A 182 -7.00 -3.38 -0.78
C VAL A 182 -6.09 -2.50 0.07
N LYS A 183 -6.57 -1.33 0.52
CA LYS A 183 -5.81 -0.42 1.38
C LYS A 183 -5.44 -1.00 2.75
N TRP A 184 -6.28 -1.92 3.26
CA TRP A 184 -6.04 -2.62 4.51
C TRP A 184 -5.12 -3.82 4.28
N ILE A 185 -5.22 -4.47 3.12
CA ILE A 185 -4.24 -5.49 2.70
C ILE A 185 -2.85 -4.87 2.62
N ASP A 186 -2.72 -3.72 1.94
CA ASP A 186 -1.47 -2.94 1.84
C ASP A 186 -0.87 -2.63 3.22
N LEU A 187 -1.67 -2.00 4.09
CA LEU A 187 -1.23 -1.61 5.43
C LEU A 187 -0.75 -2.82 6.27
N LEU A 188 -1.51 -3.92 6.24
CA LEU A 188 -1.22 -5.10 7.07
C LEU A 188 -0.06 -5.93 6.51
N TRP A 189 0.01 -6.09 5.19
CA TRP A 189 1.04 -6.90 4.54
C TRP A 189 2.42 -6.25 4.64
N PHE A 190 2.51 -4.94 4.43
CA PHE A 190 3.76 -4.18 4.55
C PHE A 190 4.02 -3.66 5.97
N ASN A 191 3.12 -3.94 6.91
CA ASN A 191 3.21 -3.54 8.32
C ASN A 191 3.57 -2.05 8.50
N SER A 192 2.89 -1.18 7.75
CA SER A 192 3.20 0.25 7.69
C SER A 192 1.94 1.10 7.54
N ILE A 193 1.85 2.19 8.31
CA ILE A 193 0.79 3.19 8.15
C ILE A 193 0.96 3.95 6.82
N ALA A 194 2.20 4.22 6.43
CA ALA A 194 2.50 4.87 5.16
C ALA A 194 2.10 3.94 4.00
N PRO A 195 1.45 4.47 2.94
CA PRO A 195 1.21 3.71 1.72
C PRO A 195 2.50 3.12 1.15
N SER A 196 2.43 1.89 0.65
CA SER A 196 3.56 1.29 -0.08
C SER A 196 3.83 1.96 -1.43
N GLY A 197 2.91 2.80 -1.91
CA GLY A 197 3.00 3.39 -3.26
C GLY A 197 2.67 2.42 -4.39
N LEU A 198 2.46 1.13 -4.08
CA LEU A 198 2.08 0.11 -5.05
C LEU A 198 0.63 0.33 -5.52
N ASP A 199 0.38 -0.05 -6.76
CA ASP A 199 -0.98 -0.12 -7.26
C ASP A 199 -1.76 -1.29 -6.64
N SER A 200 -3.08 -1.33 -6.87
CA SER A 200 -3.91 -2.39 -6.31
C SER A 200 -3.53 -3.78 -6.82
N SER A 201 -3.14 -3.92 -8.09
CA SER A 201 -2.77 -5.19 -8.70
C SER A 201 -1.49 -5.76 -8.11
N GLU A 202 -0.52 -4.90 -7.81
CA GLU A 202 0.73 -5.25 -7.16
C GLU A 202 0.53 -5.69 -5.70
N VAL A 203 -0.34 -5.00 -4.96
CA VAL A 203 -0.74 -5.42 -3.60
C VAL A 203 -1.38 -6.81 -3.62
N PHE A 204 -2.21 -7.12 -4.61
CA PHE A 204 -2.79 -8.46 -4.75
C PHE A 204 -1.73 -9.49 -5.18
N SER A 205 -0.84 -9.14 -6.10
CA SER A 205 0.25 -10.00 -6.56
C SER A 205 1.15 -10.44 -5.41
N ALA A 206 1.48 -9.52 -4.48
CA ALA A 206 2.30 -9.82 -3.31
C ALA A 206 1.76 -10.98 -2.44
N ILE A 207 0.44 -11.15 -2.39
CA ILE A 207 -0.25 -12.23 -1.67
C ILE A 207 -0.70 -13.40 -2.58
N GLY A 208 -0.25 -13.40 -3.84
CA GLY A 208 -0.53 -14.42 -4.85
C GLY A 208 -1.97 -14.40 -5.38
N LEU A 209 -2.57 -13.22 -5.49
CA LEU A 209 -3.90 -13.05 -6.06
C LEU A 209 -3.82 -12.21 -7.33
N HIS A 210 -4.46 -12.70 -8.39
CA HIS A 210 -4.44 -12.01 -9.69
C HIS A 210 -5.84 -11.96 -10.28
N LYS A 211 -6.13 -10.90 -11.05
CA LYS A 211 -7.36 -10.85 -11.85
C LYS A 211 -7.31 -11.88 -12.98
N GLU A 212 -6.13 -12.01 -13.59
CA GLU A 212 -5.84 -12.91 -14.68
C GLU A 212 -4.49 -13.60 -14.42
N PRO A 213 -4.37 -14.91 -14.67
CA PRO A 213 -3.12 -15.62 -14.46
C PRO A 213 -2.15 -15.26 -15.59
N LEU A 214 -0.97 -14.76 -15.22
CA LEU A 214 0.08 -14.45 -16.19
C LEU A 214 1.11 -15.59 -16.26
N PRO A 215 1.54 -15.98 -17.47
CA PRO A 215 2.66 -16.90 -17.59
C PRO A 215 3.96 -16.22 -17.14
N VAL A 216 4.86 -16.99 -16.55
CA VAL A 216 6.25 -16.56 -16.35
C VAL A 216 6.96 -16.66 -17.71
N LEU A 217 7.55 -15.56 -18.16
CA LEU A 217 8.30 -15.51 -19.42
C LEU A 217 9.78 -15.74 -19.13
N ILE A 218 10.37 -16.71 -19.82
CA ILE A 218 11.76 -17.15 -19.63
C ILE A 218 12.47 -17.12 -20.98
N SER A 219 13.64 -16.48 -21.01
CA SER A 219 14.61 -16.54 -22.12
C SER A 219 15.91 -17.15 -21.62
N GLY A 220 16.64 -17.84 -22.49
CA GLY A 220 17.98 -18.35 -22.21
C GLY A 220 18.13 -19.86 -22.45
N PRO A 221 19.35 -20.39 -22.32
CA PRO A 221 19.69 -21.77 -22.66
C PRO A 221 19.28 -22.74 -21.54
N LEU A 222 17.99 -22.76 -21.20
CA LEU A 222 17.39 -23.62 -20.19
C LEU A 222 16.39 -24.59 -20.83
N THR A 223 16.25 -25.75 -20.20
CA THR A 223 15.12 -26.65 -20.44
C THR A 223 14.22 -26.63 -19.21
N VAL A 224 12.92 -26.39 -19.42
CA VAL A 224 11.91 -26.34 -18.36
C VAL A 224 11.29 -27.72 -18.17
N VAL A 225 11.33 -28.23 -16.95
CA VAL A 225 10.66 -29.48 -16.56
C VAL A 225 9.31 -29.13 -15.98
N THR A 226 8.24 -29.50 -16.70
CA THR A 226 6.86 -29.33 -16.25
C THR A 226 6.30 -30.64 -15.70
N SER A 227 5.11 -30.58 -15.08
CA SER A 227 4.42 -31.77 -14.56
C SER A 227 4.08 -32.82 -15.62
N THR A 228 4.05 -32.45 -16.91
CA THR A 228 3.64 -33.35 -18.01
C THR A 228 4.69 -33.53 -19.09
N THR A 229 5.66 -32.63 -19.21
CA THR A 229 6.64 -32.64 -20.31
C THR A 229 7.89 -31.84 -20.00
N VAL A 230 8.92 -32.00 -20.83
CA VAL A 230 10.20 -31.30 -20.77
C VAL A 230 10.34 -30.46 -22.04
N VAL A 231 10.55 -29.15 -21.91
CA VAL A 231 10.52 -28.21 -23.04
C VAL A 231 11.77 -27.33 -23.01
N GLY A 232 12.55 -27.35 -24.10
CA GLY A 232 13.64 -26.39 -24.29
C GLY A 232 13.08 -24.99 -24.52
N VAL A 233 13.64 -23.98 -23.84
CA VAL A 233 13.29 -22.58 -24.12
C VAL A 233 13.81 -22.21 -25.50
N VAL A 234 12.91 -21.79 -26.39
CA VAL A 234 13.26 -21.31 -27.72
C VAL A 234 13.40 -19.80 -27.71
N HIS A 235 14.34 -19.30 -28.52
CA HIS A 235 14.53 -17.87 -28.72
C HIS A 235 13.29 -17.25 -29.43
N PRO A 236 12.84 -16.03 -29.07
CA PRO A 236 13.43 -15.16 -28.05
C PRO A 236 13.07 -15.52 -26.60
N TYR A 237 11.90 -16.10 -26.33
CA TYR A 237 11.47 -16.57 -25.01
C TYR A 237 10.26 -17.50 -25.10
N LEU A 238 9.95 -18.21 -24.01
CA LEU A 238 8.71 -18.97 -23.83
C LEU A 238 7.98 -18.59 -22.53
N GLY A 239 6.65 -18.65 -22.57
CA GLY A 239 5.79 -18.45 -21.40
C GLY A 239 5.34 -19.77 -20.79
N PHE A 240 5.41 -19.89 -19.47
CA PHE A 240 5.02 -21.08 -18.72
C PHE A 240 4.05 -20.74 -17.60
N ALA A 241 3.05 -21.61 -17.38
CA ALA A 241 2.20 -21.53 -16.21
C ALA A 241 3.04 -21.87 -14.95
N PRO A 242 3.22 -20.94 -13.98
CA PRO A 242 4.16 -21.13 -12.88
C PRO A 242 3.88 -22.38 -12.06
N ALA A 243 2.60 -22.66 -11.81
CA ALA A 243 2.14 -23.79 -11.02
C ALA A 243 2.49 -25.18 -11.62
N HIS A 244 2.89 -25.24 -12.89
CA HIS A 244 3.23 -26.49 -13.57
C HIS A 244 4.74 -26.71 -13.70
N ILE A 245 5.56 -25.73 -13.33
CA ILE A 245 7.02 -25.83 -13.38
C ILE A 245 7.50 -26.60 -12.16
N THR A 246 8.26 -27.68 -12.39
CA THR A 246 8.80 -28.55 -11.34
C THR A 246 10.32 -28.46 -11.22
N GLY A 247 10.99 -27.94 -12.25
CA GLY A 247 12.43 -27.75 -12.23
C GLY A 247 12.97 -27.24 -13.56
N PHE A 248 14.30 -27.12 -13.62
CA PHE A 248 15.05 -26.66 -14.77
C PHE A 248 16.26 -27.54 -14.98
N VAL A 249 16.62 -27.76 -16.25
CA VAL A 249 17.86 -28.42 -16.65
C VAL A 249 18.70 -27.40 -17.43
N PRO A 250 19.82 -26.93 -16.86
CA PRO A 250 20.73 -26.03 -17.57
C PRO A 250 21.45 -26.73 -18.72
N ASN A 251 21.81 -25.97 -19.76
CA ASN A 251 22.68 -26.49 -20.81
C ASN A 251 24.07 -26.83 -20.23
N PRO A 252 24.53 -28.10 -20.31
CA PRO A 252 25.78 -28.54 -19.70
C PRO A 252 27.04 -27.92 -20.33
N ALA A 253 26.93 -27.34 -21.54
CA ALA A 253 28.04 -26.65 -22.20
C ALA A 253 28.35 -25.27 -21.60
N VAL A 254 27.47 -24.73 -20.75
CA VAL A 254 27.61 -23.40 -20.15
C VAL A 254 28.25 -23.50 -18.78
N LEU A 255 29.40 -22.83 -18.60
CA LEU A 255 30.20 -22.90 -17.37
C LEU A 255 29.91 -21.74 -16.40
N SER A 256 29.44 -20.60 -16.90
CA SER A 256 29.13 -19.40 -16.11
C SER A 256 27.75 -18.87 -16.49
N TRP A 257 26.99 -18.47 -15.47
CA TRP A 257 25.58 -18.11 -15.63
C TRP A 257 25.28 -16.71 -15.11
N ARG A 258 24.36 -16.03 -15.80
CA ARG A 258 23.83 -14.72 -15.43
C ARG A 258 22.31 -14.80 -15.48
N VAL A 259 21.66 -14.63 -14.34
CA VAL A 259 20.19 -14.59 -14.25
C VAL A 259 19.77 -13.15 -14.06
N LEU A 260 19.15 -12.55 -15.07
CA LEU A 260 18.68 -11.18 -15.06
C LEU A 260 17.16 -11.15 -14.99
N THR A 261 16.63 -10.57 -13.92
CA THR A 261 15.19 -10.30 -13.79
C THR A 261 14.88 -8.91 -14.34
N ILE A 262 13.82 -8.79 -15.12
CA ILE A 262 13.42 -7.54 -15.81
C ILE A 262 11.96 -7.25 -15.47
N GLU A 263 11.70 -6.06 -14.93
CA GLU A 263 10.36 -5.68 -14.48
C GLU A 263 9.43 -5.31 -15.63
N ASN A 264 9.87 -4.40 -16.50
CA ASN A 264 9.06 -3.89 -17.60
C ASN A 264 8.93 -4.91 -18.75
N ARG A 265 7.71 -5.06 -19.28
CA ARG A 265 7.42 -6.06 -20.32
C ARG A 265 8.05 -5.70 -21.66
N GLN A 266 7.99 -4.43 -22.05
CA GLN A 266 8.58 -3.98 -23.32
C GLN A 266 10.10 -4.14 -23.25
N THR A 267 10.73 -3.69 -22.17
CA THR A 267 12.17 -3.87 -21.94
C THR A 267 12.57 -5.35 -21.95
N PHE A 268 11.77 -6.23 -21.34
CA PHE A 268 12.02 -7.68 -21.42
C PHE A 268 12.02 -8.19 -22.86
N HIS A 269 11.05 -7.79 -23.69
CA HIS A 269 11.00 -8.21 -25.10
C HIS A 269 12.24 -7.76 -25.88
N GLU A 270 12.66 -6.51 -25.69
CA GLU A 270 13.86 -5.96 -26.35
C GLU A 270 15.14 -6.69 -25.92
N PHE A 271 15.29 -6.96 -24.61
CA PHE A 271 16.43 -7.72 -24.10
C PHE A 271 16.43 -9.17 -24.58
N ALA A 272 15.27 -9.82 -24.62
CA ALA A 272 15.15 -11.21 -25.07
C ALA A 272 15.48 -11.38 -26.55
N GLU A 273 15.08 -10.42 -27.39
CA GLU A 273 15.45 -10.39 -28.81
C GLU A 273 16.96 -10.20 -28.98
N ALA A 274 17.58 -9.29 -28.21
CA ALA A 274 19.01 -8.99 -28.27
C ALA A 274 19.92 -10.07 -27.64
N ALA A 275 19.35 -11.09 -26.99
CA ALA A 275 20.12 -12.08 -26.22
C ALA A 275 20.64 -13.28 -27.04
N SER A 276 20.43 -13.33 -28.37
CA SER A 276 20.75 -14.49 -29.21
C SER A 276 22.21 -14.99 -29.06
N ASP A 277 23.16 -14.06 -28.92
CA ASP A 277 24.60 -14.35 -28.84
C ASP A 277 25.12 -14.43 -27.40
N GLN A 278 24.24 -14.28 -26.40
CA GLN A 278 24.62 -14.21 -24.99
C GLN A 278 24.68 -15.61 -24.37
N VAL A 279 25.89 -16.16 -24.26
CA VAL A 279 26.13 -17.45 -23.61
C VAL A 279 25.84 -17.37 -22.10
N GLY A 280 25.04 -18.32 -21.61
CA GLY A 280 24.74 -18.46 -20.17
C GLY A 280 23.91 -17.33 -19.57
N LEU A 281 23.22 -16.55 -20.40
CA LEU A 281 22.26 -15.54 -19.93
C LEU A 281 20.86 -16.14 -19.83
N VAL A 282 20.21 -15.94 -18.69
CA VAL A 282 18.80 -16.27 -18.45
C VAL A 282 18.07 -14.99 -18.12
N LEU A 283 17.02 -14.68 -18.88
CA LEU A 283 16.15 -13.54 -18.61
C LEU A 283 14.82 -14.01 -18.04
N LEU A 284 14.32 -13.29 -17.04
CA LEU A 284 13.05 -13.57 -16.39
C LEU A 284 12.21 -12.30 -16.28
N TYR A 285 11.05 -12.28 -16.91
CA TYR A 285 10.08 -11.19 -16.76
C TYR A 285 9.40 -11.26 -15.39
N THR A 286 9.36 -10.16 -14.64
CA THR A 286 8.67 -10.11 -13.33
C THR A 286 7.25 -9.57 -13.44
N GLY A 287 7.03 -8.51 -14.22
CA GLY A 287 5.72 -7.87 -14.39
C GLY A 287 5.20 -7.15 -13.14
N GLY A 288 6.07 -6.35 -12.51
CA GLY A 288 5.79 -5.66 -11.26
C GLY A 288 6.12 -6.52 -10.03
N MET A 289 5.35 -6.33 -8.95
CA MET A 289 5.52 -7.03 -7.67
C MET A 289 5.50 -8.57 -7.82
N PRO A 290 6.60 -9.28 -7.46
CA PRO A 290 6.68 -10.73 -7.62
C PRO A 290 5.69 -11.50 -6.76
N SER A 291 4.90 -12.36 -7.40
CA SER A 291 3.97 -13.25 -6.69
C SER A 291 4.71 -14.40 -5.98
N PRO A 292 4.09 -15.07 -4.99
CA PRO A 292 4.62 -16.29 -4.39
C PRO A 292 5.01 -17.36 -5.42
N SER A 293 4.19 -17.56 -6.47
CA SER A 293 4.49 -18.59 -7.47
C SER A 293 5.66 -18.18 -8.38
N TRP A 294 5.74 -16.90 -8.77
CA TRP A 294 6.87 -16.37 -9.51
C TRP A 294 8.17 -16.54 -8.72
N ARG A 295 8.16 -16.21 -7.42
CA ARG A 295 9.33 -16.36 -6.54
C ARG A 295 9.79 -17.81 -6.45
N GLN A 296 8.86 -18.75 -6.41
CA GLN A 296 9.19 -20.18 -6.46
C GLN A 296 9.91 -20.55 -7.76
N VAL A 297 9.42 -20.09 -8.90
CA VAL A 297 10.06 -20.33 -10.20
C VAL A 297 11.46 -19.74 -10.24
N TYR A 298 11.62 -18.49 -9.80
CA TYR A 298 12.92 -17.83 -9.72
C TYR A 298 13.92 -18.62 -8.85
N MET A 299 13.49 -19.07 -7.67
CA MET A 299 14.32 -19.92 -6.81
C MET A 299 14.64 -21.28 -7.43
N LEU A 300 13.72 -21.90 -8.16
CA LEU A 300 13.97 -23.15 -8.88
C LEU A 300 15.03 -22.97 -9.97
N ILE A 301 15.01 -21.85 -10.70
CA ILE A 301 16.07 -21.50 -11.66
C ILE A 301 17.40 -21.42 -10.92
N LEU A 302 17.50 -20.55 -9.91
CA LEU A 302 18.75 -20.34 -9.17
C LEU A 302 19.33 -21.63 -8.58
N LYS A 303 18.49 -22.47 -7.96
CA LYS A 303 18.90 -23.75 -7.36
C LYS A 303 19.33 -24.80 -8.39
N SER A 304 18.92 -24.66 -9.65
CA SER A 304 19.35 -25.55 -10.74
C SER A 304 20.73 -25.19 -11.29
N LEU A 305 21.25 -24.00 -10.96
CA LEU A 305 22.50 -23.47 -11.51
C LEU A 305 23.68 -23.60 -10.53
N PRO A 306 24.94 -23.70 -11.00
CA PRO A 306 26.10 -23.80 -10.12
C PRO A 306 26.33 -22.52 -9.30
N CYS A 307 26.28 -22.63 -7.98
CA CYS A 307 26.34 -21.47 -7.08
C CYS A 307 27.63 -20.63 -7.24
N GLN A 308 28.79 -21.25 -7.52
CA GLN A 308 30.07 -20.53 -7.58
C GLN A 308 30.25 -19.70 -8.86
N THR A 309 29.56 -20.06 -9.94
CA THR A 309 29.73 -19.44 -11.26
C THR A 309 28.48 -18.74 -11.77
N THR A 310 27.45 -18.61 -10.92
CA THR A 310 26.19 -17.96 -11.25
C THR A 310 26.08 -16.61 -10.55
N GLN A 311 25.67 -15.59 -11.31
CA GLN A 311 25.39 -14.24 -10.81
C GLN A 311 23.92 -13.89 -11.03
N ALA A 312 23.27 -13.33 -10.01
CA ALA A 312 21.88 -12.88 -10.06
C ALA A 312 21.81 -11.37 -10.13
N PHE A 313 21.02 -10.86 -11.08
CA PHE A 313 20.82 -9.44 -11.34
C PHE A 313 19.33 -9.09 -11.38
N HIS A 314 19.02 -7.84 -11.05
CA HIS A 314 17.71 -7.26 -11.24
C HIS A 314 17.81 -5.92 -11.95
N PHE A 315 16.94 -5.72 -12.92
CA PHE A 315 16.77 -4.49 -13.67
C PHE A 315 15.30 -4.07 -13.57
N GLY A 316 15.07 -3.06 -12.73
CA GLY A 316 13.78 -2.37 -12.56
C GLY A 316 13.99 -0.86 -12.67
N ASP A 317 12.92 -0.10 -12.43
CA ASP A 317 12.99 1.36 -12.46
C ASP A 317 13.87 1.91 -11.32
N LEU A 318 14.57 3.02 -11.58
CA LEU A 318 15.25 3.80 -10.55
C LEU A 318 14.22 4.68 -9.82
N ASP A 319 13.39 4.07 -8.99
CA ASP A 319 12.42 4.75 -8.13
C ASP A 319 12.13 3.96 -6.85
N GLU A 320 11.16 4.39 -6.03
CA GLU A 320 10.83 3.67 -4.79
C GLU A 320 10.15 2.31 -5.05
N GLY A 321 9.40 2.18 -6.15
CA GLY A 321 8.69 0.95 -6.53
C GLY A 321 9.66 -0.14 -6.99
N GLY A 322 10.54 0.19 -7.94
CA GLY A 322 11.57 -0.72 -8.45
C GLY A 322 12.48 -1.25 -7.34
N MET A 323 12.80 -0.43 -6.33
CA MET A 323 13.63 -0.85 -5.19
C MET A 323 12.89 -1.81 -4.25
N ARG A 324 11.56 -1.64 -4.08
CA ARG A 324 10.75 -2.60 -3.32
C ARG A 324 10.65 -3.95 -4.03
N ILE A 325 10.45 -3.93 -5.34
CA ILE A 325 10.45 -5.15 -6.17
C ILE A 325 11.81 -5.84 -6.06
N GLY A 326 12.91 -5.09 -6.25
CA GLY A 326 14.27 -5.55 -6.07
C GLY A 326 14.51 -6.17 -4.69
N ALA A 327 13.95 -5.59 -3.62
CA ALA A 327 14.08 -6.12 -2.27
C ALA A 327 13.39 -7.48 -2.08
N VAL A 328 12.21 -7.67 -2.68
CA VAL A 328 11.48 -8.96 -2.65
C VAL A 328 12.24 -10.03 -3.43
N ILE A 329 12.80 -9.68 -4.59
CA ILE A 329 13.63 -10.59 -5.40
C ILE A 329 14.92 -10.91 -4.66
N ALA A 330 15.55 -9.93 -4.00
CA ALA A 330 16.79 -10.13 -3.23
C ALA A 330 16.59 -11.12 -2.09
N GLY A 331 15.47 -11.03 -1.36
CA GLY A 331 15.10 -12.02 -0.35
C GLY A 331 14.98 -13.43 -0.93
N SER A 332 14.33 -13.56 -2.09
CA SER A 332 14.18 -14.86 -2.79
C SER A 332 15.52 -15.41 -3.29
N ALA A 333 16.42 -14.54 -3.77
CA ALA A 333 17.77 -14.91 -4.17
C ALA A 333 18.58 -15.39 -2.95
N ALA A 334 18.49 -14.69 -1.82
CA ALA A 334 19.17 -15.05 -0.58
C ALA A 334 18.70 -16.41 -0.04
N GLU A 335 17.39 -16.70 -0.10
CA GLU A 335 16.84 -18.03 0.23
C GLU A 335 17.37 -19.15 -0.67
N ALA A 336 17.80 -18.82 -1.90
CA ALA A 336 18.46 -19.74 -2.81
C ALA A 336 20.00 -19.75 -2.68
N GLY A 337 20.58 -18.95 -1.78
CA GLY A 337 22.02 -18.87 -1.56
C GLY A 337 22.77 -17.87 -2.47
N PHE A 338 22.05 -16.94 -3.10
CA PHE A 338 22.59 -15.95 -4.03
C PHE A 338 22.46 -14.53 -3.50
N THR A 339 23.41 -13.68 -3.87
CA THR A 339 23.31 -12.23 -3.68
C THR A 339 22.81 -11.59 -4.97
N LEU A 340 21.69 -10.88 -4.89
CA LEU A 340 21.14 -10.12 -6.01
C LEU A 340 21.92 -8.81 -6.20
N LYS A 341 22.28 -8.48 -7.43
CA LYS A 341 22.93 -7.21 -7.80
C LYS A 341 21.97 -6.33 -8.60
N PRO A 342 22.01 -5.00 -8.42
CA PRO A 342 21.29 -4.10 -9.31
C PRO A 342 21.98 -4.08 -10.68
N TRP A 343 21.22 -3.91 -11.76
CA TRP A 343 21.73 -3.77 -13.11
C TRP A 343 21.06 -2.60 -13.81
N LEU A 344 21.86 -1.65 -14.32
CA LEU A 344 21.38 -0.40 -14.94
C LEU A 344 20.42 0.43 -14.04
N MET A 345 20.62 0.35 -12.72
CA MET A 345 19.84 1.11 -11.73
C MET A 345 20.71 2.14 -10.99
N ASP A 346 22.02 2.16 -11.22
CA ASP A 346 22.92 3.08 -10.53
C ASP A 346 22.89 4.48 -11.15
N PRO A 347 22.45 5.53 -10.43
CA PRO A 347 22.32 6.87 -11.00
C PRO A 347 23.66 7.41 -11.52
N ARG A 348 24.78 7.06 -10.88
CA ARG A 348 26.11 7.50 -11.32
C ARG A 348 26.51 6.83 -12.63
N GLU A 349 26.24 5.54 -12.77
CA GLU A 349 26.48 4.79 -14.00
C GLU A 349 25.60 5.33 -15.14
N LEU A 350 24.32 5.54 -14.88
CA LEU A 350 23.35 6.05 -15.84
C LEU A 350 23.71 7.45 -16.37
N ILE A 351 24.15 8.36 -15.49
CA ILE A 351 24.67 9.67 -15.89
C ILE A 351 25.93 9.50 -16.75
N GLY A 352 26.83 8.59 -16.38
CA GLY A 352 28.04 8.29 -17.15
C GLY A 352 27.75 7.76 -18.56
N LEU A 353 26.64 7.04 -18.73
CA LEU A 353 26.11 6.57 -20.00
C LEU A 353 25.36 7.67 -20.80
N GLY A 354 25.21 8.87 -20.25
CA GLY A 354 24.59 10.01 -20.91
C GLY A 354 23.08 10.14 -20.68
N TYR A 355 22.49 9.38 -19.75
CA TYR A 355 21.07 9.47 -19.41
C TYR A 355 20.81 10.62 -18.43
N ALA A 356 19.73 11.36 -18.66
CA ALA A 356 19.28 12.41 -17.77
C ALA A 356 18.29 11.86 -16.74
N LEU A 357 18.58 12.06 -15.45
CA LEU A 357 17.68 11.66 -14.37
C LEU A 357 16.60 12.72 -14.14
N LYS A 358 15.37 12.28 -13.87
CA LYS A 358 14.28 13.17 -13.44
C LYS A 358 14.53 13.56 -11.97
N PRO A 359 14.55 14.86 -11.60
CA PRO A 359 14.77 15.25 -10.20
C PRO A 359 13.71 14.68 -9.26
N THR A 360 14.12 14.30 -8.05
CA THR A 360 13.21 13.77 -7.02
C THR A 360 13.42 14.46 -5.68
N ALA A 361 12.42 14.35 -4.80
CA ALA A 361 12.50 14.93 -3.46
C ALA A 361 13.46 14.13 -2.57
N GLU A 362 14.13 14.82 -1.64
CA GLU A 362 15.08 14.22 -0.70
C GLU A 362 14.46 13.08 0.14
N SER A 363 13.17 13.19 0.47
CA SER A 363 12.43 12.15 1.18
C SER A 363 12.32 10.84 0.39
N VAL A 364 12.19 10.93 -0.94
CA VAL A 364 12.12 9.78 -1.85
C VAL A 364 13.50 9.14 -1.98
N SER A 365 14.55 9.94 -2.24
CA SER A 365 15.93 9.44 -2.26
C SER A 365 16.31 8.75 -0.94
N SER A 366 15.88 9.30 0.19
CA SER A 366 16.10 8.71 1.51
C SER A 366 15.34 7.39 1.70
N ALA A 367 14.16 7.23 1.11
CA ALA A 367 13.41 5.98 1.14
C ALA A 367 14.06 4.90 0.27
N ILE A 368 14.50 5.27 -0.94
CA ILE A 368 15.26 4.40 -1.84
C ILE A 368 16.55 3.94 -1.16
N SER A 369 17.37 4.85 -0.64
CA SER A 369 18.63 4.52 0.04
C SER A 369 18.43 3.54 1.19
N ARG A 370 17.42 3.76 2.06
CA ARG A 370 17.10 2.83 3.16
C ARG A 370 16.78 1.43 2.63
N THR A 371 16.03 1.34 1.54
CA THR A 371 15.68 0.07 0.91
C THR A 371 16.93 -0.62 0.35
N CYS A 372 17.74 0.10 -0.42
CA CYS A 372 19.02 -0.40 -0.96
C CYS A 372 19.94 -0.96 0.14
N ARG A 373 20.14 -0.22 1.23
CA ARG A 373 20.96 -0.66 2.37
C ARG A 373 20.42 -1.94 3.02
N SER A 374 19.09 -2.05 3.15
CA SER A 374 18.45 -3.22 3.76
C SER A 374 18.71 -4.53 3.00
N ILE A 375 19.01 -4.45 1.71
CA ILE A 375 19.27 -5.61 0.83
C ILE A 375 20.74 -5.71 0.38
N GLY A 376 21.63 -4.90 0.97
CA GLY A 376 23.08 -4.96 0.73
C GLY A 376 23.56 -4.15 -0.48
N TRP A 377 22.71 -3.36 -1.12
CA TRP A 377 23.08 -2.46 -2.23
C TRP A 377 23.66 -1.14 -1.71
N ASN A 378 24.74 -1.22 -0.94
CA ASN A 378 25.30 -0.07 -0.21
C ASN A 378 25.85 1.02 -1.14
N ASP A 379 26.54 0.65 -2.23
CA ASP A 379 27.10 1.61 -3.18
C ASP A 379 25.98 2.37 -3.91
N LEU A 380 24.96 1.65 -4.36
CA LEU A 380 23.76 2.24 -4.97
C LEU A 380 23.06 3.21 -4.00
N ALA A 381 22.97 2.87 -2.72
CA ALA A 381 22.38 3.75 -1.71
C ALA A 381 23.13 5.09 -1.59
N ILE A 382 24.47 5.05 -1.60
CA ILE A 382 25.32 6.24 -1.57
C ILE A 382 25.16 7.06 -2.86
N HIS A 383 25.09 6.39 -4.01
CA HIS A 383 24.93 7.06 -5.29
C HIS A 383 23.56 7.73 -5.44
N VAL A 384 22.48 7.13 -4.93
CA VAL A 384 21.15 7.76 -4.90
C VAL A 384 21.11 9.01 -4.00
N GLU A 385 21.83 8.98 -2.87
CA GLU A 385 21.94 10.14 -1.97
C GLU A 385 22.74 11.29 -2.63
N THR A 386 23.79 10.97 -3.38
CA THR A 386 24.68 11.96 -4.00
C THR A 386 24.19 12.47 -5.35
N HIS A 387 23.45 11.65 -6.09
CA HIS A 387 22.91 11.95 -7.41
C HIS A 387 21.39 11.66 -7.44
N PRO A 388 20.59 12.43 -6.69
CA PRO A 388 19.17 12.15 -6.52
C PRO A 388 18.42 12.33 -7.85
N GLY A 389 17.73 11.29 -8.27
CA GLY A 389 16.84 11.33 -9.41
C GLY A 389 16.22 9.97 -9.71
N THR A 390 15.26 9.95 -10.63
CA THR A 390 14.59 8.75 -11.09
C THR A 390 14.74 8.55 -12.58
N LEU A 391 14.65 7.29 -13.03
CA LEU A 391 14.70 6.91 -14.43
C LEU A 391 13.86 5.64 -14.65
N GLU A 392 13.03 5.65 -15.68
CA GLU A 392 12.23 4.51 -16.13
C GLU A 392 13.08 3.58 -17.02
N GLN A 393 12.86 2.26 -16.98
CA GLN A 393 13.63 1.28 -17.77
C GLN A 393 13.54 1.51 -19.28
N GLU A 394 12.39 1.97 -19.78
CA GLU A 394 12.05 1.99 -21.21
C GLU A 394 12.95 2.89 -22.06
N VAL A 395 13.73 3.79 -21.44
CA VAL A 395 14.68 4.67 -22.16
C VAL A 395 16.05 4.02 -22.36
N LEU A 396 16.31 2.89 -21.71
CA LEU A 396 17.61 2.22 -21.69
C LEU A 396 17.69 1.15 -22.77
N LEU A 397 18.78 1.16 -23.54
CA LEU A 397 19.03 0.15 -24.56
C LEU A 397 19.51 -1.16 -23.91
N PRO A 398 19.27 -2.32 -24.56
CA PRO A 398 19.77 -3.61 -24.08
C PRO A 398 21.28 -3.62 -23.86
N GLN A 399 21.68 -3.85 -22.60
CA GLN A 399 23.05 -4.08 -22.18
C GLN A 399 23.08 -5.26 -21.20
N PHE A 400 24.03 -6.17 -21.36
CA PHE A 400 24.05 -7.41 -20.59
C PHE A 400 25.16 -7.43 -19.54
N PRO A 401 24.94 -8.00 -18.35
CA PRO A 401 25.98 -8.07 -17.32
C PRO A 401 27.20 -8.84 -17.83
N GLY A 402 28.41 -8.26 -17.82
CA GLY A 402 29.63 -8.96 -18.22
C GLY A 402 29.74 -9.32 -19.71
N SER A 403 28.99 -8.62 -20.59
CA SER A 403 29.24 -8.60 -22.04
C SER A 403 30.51 -7.83 -22.40
#